data_AF-A0A7X7LKA4-F1
#
_entry.id   AF-A0A7X7LKA4-F1
#
_cell.length_a   1.000
_cell.length_b   1.000
_cell.length_c   1.000
_cell.angle_alpha   90.00
_cell.angle_beta   90.00
_cell.angle_gamma   90.00
#
_symmetry.space_group_name_H-M   'P 1'
#
loop_
_entity.id
_entity.type
_entity.pdbx_description
1 polymer ?
#
loop_
_entity_poly.entity_id
_entity_poly.type
_entity_poly.pdbx_seq_one_letter_code
_entity_poly.pdbx_strand_id
1 'polypeptide(L)'
;AAGKAIVSTSIGAEGIPVVNDHNILIADEPEAFANHIIKLFNKPELIYQLSLNAASLAKEKLLNSNIILNLENFYKNLIASPNNIS
;
A
#
# COMPACT_ATOMS: atom_id res chain seq x y z
N ALA A 1 0.38 0.38 -12.68
CA ALA A 1 1.37 0.82 -11.67
C ALA A 1 2.16 1.99 -12.22
N ALA A 2 2.41 3.03 -11.43
CA ALA A 2 2.99 4.28 -11.93
C ALA A 2 4.54 4.25 -12.09
N GLY A 3 5.21 3.12 -11.83
CA GLY A 3 6.67 3.00 -11.95
C GLY A 3 7.45 3.81 -10.91
N LYS A 4 6.84 4.10 -9.75
CA LYS A 4 7.43 4.92 -8.69
C LYS A 4 7.81 4.06 -7.49
N ALA A 5 8.93 4.39 -6.86
CA ALA A 5 9.26 3.90 -5.53
C ALA A 5 8.41 4.64 -4.48
N ILE A 6 8.12 3.96 -3.37
CA ILE A 6 7.36 4.50 -2.25
C ILE A 6 8.33 4.64 -1.07
N VAL A 7 8.35 5.83 -0.46
CA VAL A 7 8.98 6.08 0.85
C VAL A 7 7.86 6.56 1.77
N SER A 8 7.74 5.96 2.96
CA SER A 8 6.70 6.31 3.92
C SER A 8 7.22 6.14 5.36
N THR A 9 6.45 6.59 6.33
CA THR A 9 6.63 6.23 7.74
C THR A 9 5.93 4.90 8.02
N SER A 10 6.27 4.27 9.15
CA SER A 10 5.58 3.08 9.66
C SER A 10 4.08 3.34 9.85
N ILE A 11 3.74 4.54 10.35
CA ILE A 11 2.34 4.99 10.50
C ILE A 11 1.67 5.16 9.13
N GLY A 12 2.35 5.81 8.17
CA GLY A 12 1.79 6.03 6.83
C GLY A 12 1.63 4.74 6.02
N ALA A 13 2.31 3.66 6.41
CA ALA A 13 2.21 2.34 5.82
C ALA A 13 1.25 1.40 6.57
N GLU A 14 0.63 1.85 7.67
CA GLU A 14 -0.24 1.04 8.50
C GLU A 14 -1.43 0.47 7.70
N GLY A 15 -1.79 -0.79 7.97
CA GLY A 15 -2.92 -1.45 7.32
C GLY A 15 -2.66 -1.93 5.89
N ILE A 16 -1.47 -1.66 5.34
CA ILE A 16 -1.03 -2.20 4.05
C ILE A 16 0.00 -3.31 4.32
N PRO A 17 -0.11 -4.50 3.70
CA PRO A 17 0.81 -5.62 3.93
C PRO A 17 2.15 -5.43 3.19
N VAL A 18 2.80 -4.29 3.40
CA VAL A 18 4.09 -3.95 2.81
C VAL A 18 5.25 -4.61 3.57
N VAL A 19 6.38 -4.72 2.89
CA VAL A 19 7.64 -5.24 3.43
C VAL A 19 8.73 -4.22 3.15
N ASN A 20 9.33 -3.69 4.21
CA ASN A 20 10.42 -2.73 4.12
C ASN A 20 11.58 -3.29 3.28
N ASP A 21 12.25 -2.42 2.51
CA ASP A 21 13.32 -2.71 1.55
C ASP A 21 12.94 -3.66 0.38
N HIS A 22 11.70 -4.14 0.33
CA HIS A 22 11.24 -5.02 -0.75
C HIS A 22 10.24 -4.33 -1.69
N ASN A 23 9.17 -3.76 -1.15
CA ASN A 23 8.12 -3.08 -1.92
C ASN A 23 7.86 -1.64 -1.45
N ILE A 24 8.54 -1.21 -0.38
CA ILE A 24 8.50 0.14 0.18
C ILE A 24 9.81 0.41 0.91
N LEU A 25 10.20 1.67 1.07
CA LEU A 25 11.19 2.08 2.05
C LEU A 25 10.48 2.76 3.22
N ILE A 26 10.67 2.23 4.43
CA ILE A 26 10.13 2.78 5.67
C ILE A 26 11.19 3.64 6.33
N ALA A 27 10.83 4.86 6.68
CA ALA A 27 11.64 5.77 7.48
C ALA A 27 10.74 6.63 8.36
N ASP A 28 10.83 6.43 9.68
CA ASP A 28 10.07 7.20 10.66
C ASP A 28 10.74 8.55 10.98
N GLU A 29 12.06 8.61 10.87
CA GLU A 29 12.82 9.82 11.11
C GLU A 29 13.00 10.64 9.82
N PRO A 30 12.84 11.98 9.87
CA PRO A 30 12.97 12.85 8.69
C PRO A 30 14.30 12.70 7.94
N GLU A 31 15.40 12.53 8.67
CA GLU A 31 16.73 12.36 8.07
C GLU A 31 16.83 11.04 7.29
N ALA A 32 16.33 9.94 7.85
CA ALA A 32 16.28 8.65 7.16
C ALA A 32 15.40 8.72 5.90
N PHE A 33 14.28 9.45 5.98
CA PHE A 33 13.39 9.66 4.84
C PHE A 33 14.11 10.40 3.71
N ALA A 34 14.77 11.51 4.02
CA ALA A 34 15.56 12.28 3.04
C ALA A 34 16.69 11.44 2.43
N ASN A 35 17.39 10.65 3.25
CA ASN A 35 18.44 9.75 2.79
C ASN A 35 17.90 8.67 1.83
N HIS A 36 16.69 8.16 2.06
CA HIS A 36 16.03 7.25 1.13
C HIS A 36 15.69 7.91 -0.21
N ILE A 37 15.20 9.15 -0.21
CA ILE A 37 14.98 9.90 -1.45
C ILE A 37 16.29 10.04 -2.23
N ILE A 38 17.37 10.47 -1.58
CA ILE A 38 18.69 10.63 -2.21
C ILE A 38 19.21 9.29 -2.76
N LYS A 39 19.08 8.21 -1.98
CA LYS A 39 19.44 6.84 -2.40
C LYS A 39 18.72 6.44 -3.68
N LEU A 40 17.41 6.73 -3.78
CA LEU A 40 16.61 6.42 -4.97
C LEU A 40 17.02 7.24 -6.19
N PHE A 41 17.30 8.54 -6.02
CA PHE A 41 17.82 9.38 -7.11
C PHE A 41 19.12 8.84 -7.71
N ASN A 42 20.00 8.27 -6.88
CA ASN A 42 21.28 7.73 -7.32
C ASN A 42 21.20 6.27 -7.81
N LYS A 43 20.05 5.59 -7.68
CA LYS A 43 19.87 4.16 -7.98
C LYS A 43 18.55 3.90 -8.72
N PRO A 44 18.45 4.28 -10.01
CA PRO A 44 17.22 4.10 -10.79
C PRO A 44 16.78 2.63 -10.88
N GLU A 45 17.72 1.68 -10.83
CA GLU A 45 17.43 0.25 -10.78
C GLU A 45 16.66 -0.14 -9.51
N LEU A 46 16.96 0.49 -8.37
CA LEU A 46 16.24 0.28 -7.13
C LEU A 46 14.81 0.79 -7.22
N ILE A 47 14.59 1.92 -7.90
CA ILE A 47 13.24 2.43 -8.17
C ILE A 47 12.43 1.40 -8.93
N TYR A 48 13.02 0.84 -9.99
CA TYR A 48 12.36 -0.16 -10.81
C TYR A 48 11.98 -1.40 -9.99
N GLN A 49 12.92 -1.95 -9.22
CA GLN A 49 12.70 -3.13 -8.38
C GLN A 49 11.59 -2.91 -7.34
N LEU A 50 11.66 -1.82 -6.57
CA LEU A 50 10.64 -1.48 -5.56
C LEU A 50 9.27 -1.29 -6.21
N SER A 51 9.21 -0.60 -7.35
CA SER A 51 7.95 -0.32 -8.05
C SER A 51 7.28 -1.59 -8.59
N LEU A 52 8.07 -2.56 -9.08
CA LEU A 52 7.57 -3.84 -9.54
C LEU A 52 7.02 -4.67 -8.39
N ASN A 53 7.75 -4.74 -7.27
CA ASN A 53 7.33 -5.49 -6.10
C ASN A 53 6.06 -4.88 -5.48
N ALA A 54 5.97 -3.55 -5.40
CA ALA A 54 4.77 -2.84 -4.96
C ALA A 54 3.57 -3.10 -5.89
N ALA A 55 3.79 -3.09 -7.21
CA ALA A 55 2.75 -3.39 -8.19
C ALA A 55 2.25 -4.83 -8.07
N SER A 56 3.17 -5.79 -7.88
CA SER A 56 2.84 -7.20 -7.68
C SER A 56 2.00 -7.39 -6.42
N LEU A 57 2.42 -6.78 -5.30
CA LEU A 57 1.66 -6.81 -4.05
C LEU A 57 0.25 -6.24 -4.21
N ALA A 58 0.12 -5.08 -4.86
CA ALA A 58 -1.19 -4.46 -5.09
C ALA A 58 -2.09 -5.38 -5.94
N LYS A 59 -1.54 -6.01 -6.98
CA LYS A 59 -2.28 -6.98 -7.79
C LYS A 59 -2.72 -8.18 -6.96
N GLU A 60 -1.84 -8.76 -6.17
CA GLU A 60 -2.12 -9.97 -5.38
C GLU A 60 -3.09 -9.71 -4.22
N LYS A 61 -2.91 -8.61 -3.47
CA LYS A 61 -3.60 -8.41 -2.19
C LYS A 61 -4.74 -7.40 -2.25
N LEU A 62 -4.70 -6.45 -3.18
CA LEU A 62 -5.71 -5.38 -3.26
C LEU A 62 -6.69 -5.59 -4.42
N LEU A 63 -6.23 -6.12 -5.55
CA LEU A 63 -7.07 -6.33 -6.74
C LEU A 63 -7.71 -7.74 -6.79
N ASN A 64 -7.05 -8.77 -6.27
CA ASN A 64 -7.55 -10.16 -6.32
C ASN A 64 -8.53 -10.52 -5.19
N SER A 65 -9.60 -9.72 -5.02
CA SER A 65 -10.89 -10.19 -4.47
C SER A 65 -10.94 -10.76 -3.04
N ASN A 66 -10.95 -9.87 -2.05
CA ASN A 66 -11.69 -10.07 -0.78
C ASN A 66 -12.16 -8.72 -0.22
N ILE A 67 -11.36 -7.66 -0.38
CA ILE A 67 -11.70 -6.31 0.06
C ILE A 67 -12.94 -5.78 -0.69
N ILE A 68 -12.97 -5.88 -2.02
CA ILE A 68 -14.14 -5.46 -2.81
C ILE A 68 -15.36 -6.33 -2.50
N LEU A 69 -15.20 -7.65 -2.38
CA LEU A 69 -16.30 -8.55 -2.04
C LEU A 69 -16.86 -8.28 -0.64
N ASN A 70 -16.00 -8.00 0.34
CA ASN A 70 -16.42 -7.62 1.69
C ASN A 70 -17.16 -6.29 1.70
N LEU A 71 -16.69 -5.32 0.91
CA LEU A 71 -17.37 -4.03 0.75
C LEU A 71 -18.75 -4.20 0.09
N GLU A 72 -18.84 -4.99 -0.98
CA GLU A 72 -20.12 -5.32 -1.63
C GLU A 72 -21.07 -6.02 -0.67
N ASN A 73 -20.60 -7.01 0.09
CA ASN A 73 -21.42 -7.72 1.08
C ASN A 73 -21.87 -6.81 2.22
N PHE A 74 -21.00 -5.90 2.69
CA PHE A 74 -21.36 -4.89 3.69
C PHE A 74 -22.51 -4.00 3.18
N TYR A 75 -22.40 -3.46 1.96
CA TYR A 75 -23.48 -2.66 1.37
C TYR A 75 -24.76 -3.47 1.14
N LYS A 76 -24.65 -4.72 0.68
CA LYS A 76 -25.82 -5.62 0.55
C LYS A 76 -26.52 -5.85 1.89
N ASN A 77 -25.77 -6.05 2.98
CA ASN A 77 -26.34 -6.26 4.31
C ASN A 77 -27.05 -5.00 4.85
N LEU A 78 -26.51 -3.80 4.59
CA LEU A 78 -27.16 -2.54 4.96
C LEU A 78 -28.47 -2.32 4.21
N ILE A 79 -28.54 -2.70 2.93
CA ILE A 79 -29.77 -2.58 2.13
C ILE A 79 -30.78 -3.69 2.50
N ALA A 80 -30.30 -4.90 2.79
CA ALA A 80 -31.14 -6.04 3.16
C ALA A 80 -31.67 -6.01 4.60
N SER A 81 -31.06 -5.20 5.48
CA SER A 81 -31.54 -4.94 6.83
C SER A 81 -32.14 -3.53 6.89
N PRO A 82 -33.40 -3.31 6.46
CA PRO A 82 -34.04 -2.02 6.66
C PRO A 82 -34.18 -1.76 8.15
N ASN A 83 -33.33 -0.87 8.68
CA ASN A 83 -33.44 -0.17 9.96
C ASN A 83 -34.31 -0.86 11.03
N ASN A 84 -33.70 -1.71 11.86
CA ASN A 84 -34.15 -1.84 13.25
C ASN A 84 -33.63 -0.63 14.04
N ILE A 85 -34.19 0.55 13.74
CA ILE A 85 -34.08 1.70 14.62
C ILE A 85 -35.31 1.63 15.51
N SER A 86 -35.11 1.11 16.73
CA SER A 86 -36.04 1.27 17.85
C SER A 86 -35.71 2.55 18.59
#